data_AF-A0A060C6G4-F1
#
_entry.id   AF-A0A060C6G4-F1
#
_cell.length_a   1.000
_cell.length_b   1.000
_cell.length_c   1.000
_cell.angle_alpha   90.00
_cell.angle_beta   90.00
_cell.angle_gamma   90.00
#
_symmetry.space_group_name_H-M   'P 1'
#
loop_
_entity.id
_entity.type
_entity.pdbx_description
1 polymer ?
#
loop_
_entity_poly.entity_id
_entity_poly.type
_entity_poly.pdbx_seq_one_letter_code
_entity_poly.pdbx_strand_id
1 'polypeptide(L)'
;MENNDNGDITKVVKKILNSGNTIGNHSFTHSKYNNDLNKFVYEINETNSLIKEIYQEVLDKTVNNSDIPVRMPYLQYFPGLTKAIEKTRTKYLVRG
;
A
#
# COMPACT_ATOMS: atom_id res chain seq x y z
N MET A 1 16.90 28.50 -0.63
CA MET A 1 17.13 27.33 -1.50
C MET A 1 16.73 26.13 -0.67
N GLU A 2 15.57 25.55 -0.94
CA GLU A 2 15.15 24.30 -0.29
C GLU A 2 16.15 23.20 -0.65
N ASN A 3 16.70 22.55 0.37
CA ASN A 3 17.56 21.38 0.19
C ASN A 3 16.69 20.24 -0.34
N ASN A 4 16.94 19.82 -1.57
CA ASN A 4 16.30 18.68 -2.21
C ASN A 4 16.82 17.36 -1.59
N ASP A 5 16.37 17.03 -0.39
CA ASP A 5 16.67 15.76 0.31
C ASP A 5 16.00 14.53 -0.35
N ASN A 6 15.15 14.73 -1.37
CA ASN A 6 14.49 13.65 -2.11
C ASN A 6 15.48 12.66 -2.75
N GLY A 7 16.69 13.12 -3.09
CA GLY A 7 17.71 12.27 -3.69
C GLY A 7 18.23 11.15 -2.77
N ASP A 8 18.07 11.28 -1.45
CA ASP A 8 18.52 10.27 -0.48
C ASP A 8 17.43 9.24 -0.19
N ILE A 9 16.17 9.70 -0.01
CA ILE A 9 15.02 8.81 0.23
C ILE A 9 14.80 7.87 -0.96
N THR A 10 14.83 8.38 -2.19
CA THR A 10 14.67 7.56 -3.40
C THR A 10 15.74 6.47 -3.50
N LYS A 11 16.99 6.75 -3.08
CA LYS A 11 18.06 5.73 -3.04
C LYS A 11 17.80 4.66 -2.00
N VAL A 12 17.31 5.04 -0.82
CA VAL A 12 16.93 4.10 0.24
C VAL A 12 15.81 3.18 -0.24
N VAL A 13 14.75 3.75 -0.81
CA VAL A 13 13.62 2.99 -1.37
C VAL A 13 14.10 2.04 -2.48
N LYS A 14 14.96 2.52 -3.39
CA LYS A 14 15.56 1.69 -4.44
C LYS A 14 16.33 0.51 -3.88
N LYS A 15 17.13 0.74 -2.84
CA LYS A 15 17.91 -0.30 -2.17
C LYS A 15 17.01 -1.33 -1.51
N ILE A 16 15.95 -0.90 -0.82
CA ILE A 16 14.95 -1.80 -0.22
C ILE A 16 14.35 -2.70 -1.31
N LEU A 17 13.83 -2.12 -2.40
CA LEU A 17 13.18 -2.90 -3.45
C LEU A 17 14.15 -3.83 -4.19
N ASN A 18 15.38 -3.37 -4.50
CA ASN A 18 16.39 -4.20 -5.16
C ASN A 18 16.91 -5.35 -4.31
N SER A 19 16.81 -5.26 -2.98
CA SER A 19 17.16 -6.36 -2.06
C SER A 19 16.10 -7.46 -1.98
N GLY A 20 15.03 -7.39 -2.79
CA GLY A 20 13.95 -8.38 -2.83
C GLY A 20 12.83 -8.12 -1.81
N ASN A 21 12.86 -6.98 -1.11
CA ASN A 21 11.77 -6.58 -0.23
C ASN A 21 10.61 -5.96 -1.03
N THR A 22 9.42 -5.96 -0.43
CA THR A 22 8.21 -5.33 -0.98
C THR A 22 7.72 -4.20 -0.09
N ILE A 23 7.04 -3.22 -0.68
CA ILE A 23 6.34 -2.17 0.06
C ILE A 23 4.88 -2.57 0.17
N GLY A 24 4.41 -2.71 1.41
CA GLY A 24 3.02 -3.04 1.71
C GLY A 24 2.14 -1.80 1.91
N ASN A 25 0.84 -2.01 1.76
CA ASN A 25 -0.21 -1.03 2.00
C ASN A 25 -0.69 -1.09 3.45
N HIS A 26 -0.76 0.07 4.11
CA HIS A 26 -1.26 0.20 5.48
C HIS A 26 -2.36 1.27 5.61
N SER A 27 -3.20 1.41 4.59
CA SER A 27 -4.24 2.45 4.46
C SER A 27 -3.70 3.88 4.33
N PHE A 28 -4.51 4.73 3.71
CA PHE A 28 -4.11 6.10 3.38
C PHE A 28 -4.15 7.04 4.59
N THR A 29 -5.20 6.97 5.41
CA THR A 29 -5.39 7.89 6.56
C THR A 29 -5.21 7.23 7.92
N HIS A 30 -4.92 5.93 7.97
CA HIS A 30 -4.82 5.17 9.22
C HIS A 30 -6.12 5.26 10.05
N SER A 31 -7.26 5.05 9.38
CA SER A 31 -8.62 5.12 9.95
C SER A 31 -9.12 3.78 10.51
N LYS A 32 -10.08 3.84 11.44
CA LYS A 32 -10.97 2.70 11.74
C LYS A 32 -12.14 2.72 10.74
N TYR A 33 -12.44 1.57 10.15
CA TYR A 33 -13.44 1.43 9.08
C TYR A 33 -14.75 0.80 9.55
N ASN A 34 -15.04 0.88 10.85
CA ASN A 34 -16.23 0.28 11.44
C ASN A 34 -17.48 0.60 10.58
N ASN A 35 -17.96 -0.41 9.86
CA ASN A 35 -19.10 -0.37 8.93
C ASN A 35 -18.98 0.57 7.70
N ASP A 36 -17.80 1.11 7.38
CA ASP A 36 -17.58 1.91 6.17
C ASP A 36 -16.64 1.20 5.18
N LEU A 37 -17.20 0.18 4.53
CA LEU A 37 -16.50 -0.63 3.54
C LEU A 37 -16.10 0.18 2.29
N ASN A 38 -16.84 1.24 1.96
CA ASN A 38 -16.55 2.05 0.78
C ASN A 38 -15.32 2.93 1.02
N LYS A 39 -15.25 3.59 2.18
CA LYS A 39 -14.05 4.33 2.59
C LYS A 39 -12.83 3.41 2.66
N PHE A 40 -13.00 2.20 3.19
CA PHE A 40 -11.92 1.22 3.22
C PHE A 40 -11.40 0.87 1.82
N VAL A 41 -12.27 0.51 0.88
CA VAL A 41 -11.88 0.19 -0.51
C VAL A 41 -11.19 1.37 -1.18
N TYR A 42 -11.70 2.58 -0.97
CA TYR A 42 -11.09 3.81 -1.46
C TYR A 42 -9.66 3.97 -0.94
N GLU A 43 -9.45 3.94 0.38
CA GLU A 43 -8.12 4.16 0.96
C GLU A 43 -7.09 3.09 0.56
N ILE A 44 -7.52 1.83 0.39
CA ILE A 44 -6.65 0.78 -0.12
C ILE A 44 -6.23 1.09 -1.56
N ASN A 45 -7.17 1.51 -2.42
CA ASN A 45 -6.85 1.83 -3.80
C ASN A 45 -5.94 3.06 -3.92
N GLU A 46 -6.18 4.12 -3.14
CA GLU A 46 -5.31 5.30 -3.14
C GLU A 46 -3.87 4.96 -2.73
N THR A 47 -3.72 4.19 -1.64
CA THR A 47 -2.39 3.75 -1.19
C THR A 47 -1.72 2.82 -2.20
N ASN A 48 -2.48 1.95 -2.87
CA ASN A 48 -1.96 1.10 -3.95
C ASN A 48 -1.49 1.93 -5.15
N SER A 49 -2.19 3.01 -5.50
CA SER A 49 -1.77 3.92 -6.57
C SER A 49 -0.43 4.57 -6.24
N LEU A 50 -0.25 5.08 -5.02
CA LEU A 50 1.03 5.64 -4.57
C LEU A 50 2.18 4.63 -4.62
N ILE A 51 1.93 3.39 -4.17
CA ILE A 51 2.95 2.34 -4.22
C ILE A 51 3.36 2.04 -5.67
N LYS A 52 2.39 1.98 -6.61
CA LYS A 52 2.70 1.76 -8.02
C LYS A 52 3.55 2.90 -8.60
N GLU A 53 3.23 4.14 -8.26
CA GLU A 53 4.02 5.30 -8.67
C GLU A 53 5.45 5.20 -8.16
N ILE A 54 5.66 4.79 -6.91
CA ILE A 54 7.01 4.56 -6.35
C ILE A 54 7.77 3.48 -7.13
N TYR A 55 7.13 2.34 -7.45
CA TYR A 55 7.80 1.29 -8.24
C TYR A 55 8.16 1.76 -9.65
N GLN A 56 7.28 2.54 -10.28
CA GLN A 56 7.52 3.11 -11.59
C GLN A 56 8.65 4.14 -11.56
N GLU A 57 8.67 5.05 -10.59
CA GLU A 57 9.68 6.09 -10.45
C GLU A 57 11.07 5.51 -10.12
N VAL A 58 11.12 4.56 -9.18
CA VAL A 58 12.38 4.10 -8.59
C VAL A 58 13.04 3.00 -9.42
N LEU A 59 12.23 2.11 -10.00
CA LEU A 59 12.68 0.90 -10.68
C LEU A 59 12.25 0.79 -12.14
N ASP A 60 11.43 1.73 -12.65
CA ASP A 60 10.79 1.61 -13.97
C ASP A 60 10.00 0.28 -14.11
N LYS A 61 9.29 -0.09 -13.03
CA LYS A 61 8.50 -1.32 -12.96
C LYS A 61 7.04 -1.04 -12.69
N THR A 62 6.18 -1.68 -13.48
CA THR A 62 4.74 -1.76 -13.19
C THR A 62 4.45 -2.90 -12.22
N VAL A 63 3.65 -2.62 -11.19
CA VAL A 63 3.14 -3.62 -10.24
C VAL A 63 1.61 -3.58 -10.18
N ASN A 64 0.99 -4.72 -9.89
CA ASN A 64 -0.46 -4.84 -9.76
C ASN A 64 -0.90 -4.84 -8.29
N ASN A 65 -2.19 -4.61 -8.03
CA ASN A 65 -2.73 -4.70 -6.67
C ASN A 65 -2.53 -6.11 -6.06
N SER A 66 -2.43 -7.16 -6.89
CA SER A 66 -2.13 -8.52 -6.44
C SER A 66 -0.73 -8.68 -5.84
N ASP A 67 0.18 -7.77 -6.16
CA ASP A 67 1.60 -7.81 -5.77
C ASP A 67 1.85 -6.99 -4.51
N ILE A 68 0.87 -6.18 -4.08
CA ILE A 68 0.95 -5.30 -2.93
C ILE A 68 0.25 -5.98 -1.73
N PRO A 69 1.00 -6.39 -0.69
CA PRO A 69 0.39 -6.93 0.51
C PRO A 69 -0.30 -5.82 1.31
N VAL A 70 -1.50 -6.06 1.80
CA VAL A 70 -2.24 -5.13 2.67
C VAL A 70 -2.14 -5.61 4.11
N ARG A 71 -1.81 -4.70 5.03
CA ARG A 71 -1.92 -4.91 6.48
C ARG A 71 -2.91 -3.88 7.04
N MET A 72 -3.86 -4.34 7.83
CA MET A 72 -4.90 -3.45 8.37
C MET A 72 -4.38 -2.54 9.47
N PRO A 73 -4.74 -1.23 9.47
CA PRO A 73 -4.48 -0.35 10.61
C PRO A 73 -5.22 -0.85 11.84
N TYR A 74 -4.58 -0.70 13.01
CA TYR A 74 -5.08 -1.20 14.30
C TYR A 74 -5.34 -2.71 14.36
N LEU A 75 -4.78 -3.51 13.44
CA LEU A 75 -5.08 -4.95 13.31
C LEU A 75 -6.59 -5.22 13.25
N GLN A 76 -7.35 -4.29 12.68
CA GLN A 76 -8.80 -4.36 12.72
C GLN A 76 -9.33 -5.49 11.83
N TYR A 77 -10.32 -6.21 12.36
CA TYR A 77 -11.11 -7.20 11.63
C TYR A 77 -12.60 -6.90 11.85
N PHE A 78 -13.37 -6.90 10.77
CA PHE A 78 -14.79 -6.60 10.82
C PHE A 78 -15.55 -7.38 9.74
N PRO A 79 -16.87 -7.62 9.93
CA PRO A 79 -17.70 -8.28 8.93
C PRO A 79 -17.63 -7.56 7.57
N GLY A 80 -17.44 -8.34 6.50
CA GLY A 80 -17.33 -7.80 5.13
C GLY A 80 -15.91 -7.41 4.70
N LEU A 81 -14.90 -7.44 5.60
CA LEU A 81 -13.51 -7.11 5.27
C LEU A 81 -12.97 -7.94 4.09
N THR A 82 -13.14 -9.27 4.11
CA THR A 82 -12.67 -10.16 3.02
C THR A 82 -13.27 -9.75 1.68
N LYS A 83 -14.59 -9.53 1.63
CA LYS A 83 -15.29 -9.12 0.40
C LYS A 83 -14.83 -7.74 -0.08
N ALA A 84 -14.51 -6.83 0.83
CA ALA A 84 -13.98 -5.53 0.45
C ALA A 84 -12.53 -5.61 -0.06
N ILE A 85 -11.69 -6.47 0.53
CA ILE A 85 -10.34 -6.77 0.03
C ILE A 85 -10.42 -7.33 -1.40
N GLU A 86 -11.32 -8.27 -1.68
CA GLU A 86 -11.52 -8.83 -3.03
C GLU A 86 -11.85 -7.74 -4.07
N LYS A 87 -12.66 -6.73 -3.70
CA LYS A 87 -12.97 -5.59 -4.60
C LYS A 87 -11.74 -4.78 -5.00
N THR A 88 -10.70 -4.77 -4.16
CA THR A 88 -9.44 -4.06 -4.45
C THR A 88 -8.48 -4.90 -5.31
N ARG A 89 -8.84 -6.14 -5.66
CA ARG A 89 -7.94 -7.11 -6.34
C ARG A 89 -6.63 -7.37 -5.60
N THR A 90 -6.63 -7.12 -4.29
CA THR A 90 -5.51 -7.44 -3.39
C THR A 90 -5.52 -8.94 -3.12
N LYS A 91 -4.37 -9.60 -3.28
CA LYS A 91 -4.24 -11.05 -3.05
C LYS A 91 -3.85 -11.38 -1.61
N TYR A 92 -3.03 -10.54 -0.98
CA TYR A 92 -2.43 -10.85 0.32
C TYR A 92 -2.91 -9.87 1.39
N LEU A 93 -3.71 -10.36 2.33
CA LEU A 93 -4.03 -9.67 3.58
C LEU A 93 -3.14 -10.24 4.69
N VAL A 94 -2.18 -9.44 5.16
CA VAL A 94 -1.26 -9.81 6.25
C VAL A 94 -2.00 -9.72 7.58
N ARG A 95 -2.10 -10.85 8.29
CA ARG A 95 -2.99 -10.99 9.44
C ARG A 95 -2.35 -10.82 10.83
N GLY A 96 -1.04 -10.64 10.87
CA GLY A 96 -0.23 -10.75 12.09
C GLY A 96 0.76 -11.87 11.92
#